data_AF-A0A821TR02-F1
#
_entry.id   AF-A0A821TR02-F1
#
_cell.length_a   1.000
_cell.length_b   1.000
_cell.length_c   1.000
_cell.angle_alpha   90.00
_cell.angle_beta   90.00
_cell.angle_gamma   90.00
#
_symmetry.space_group_name_H-M   'P 1'
#
loop_
_entity.id
_entity.type
_entity.pdbx_description
1 polymer ?
#
loop_
_entity_poly.entity_id
_entity_poly.type
_entity_poly.pdbx_seq_one_letter_code
_entity_poly.pdbx_strand_id
1 'polypeptide(L)'
;MPQNEHIELHRKRHGRRFDHYEKQKKKEGRLPHILSKKAQTLRGIKAKLYNKRRQNEKIQMKKTIKSHEEKETKQRQEVPEGALPAYLLDREKQSRAKVLSNTIKQKRKEKA
;
A
#
# COMPACT_ATOMS: atom_id res chain seq x y z
N MET A 1 -21.31 -20.96 17.84
CA MET A 1 -20.63 -19.70 17.51
C MET A 1 -21.37 -18.56 18.17
N PRO A 2 -20.70 -17.55 18.74
CA PRO A 2 -21.41 -16.40 19.28
C PRO A 2 -22.13 -15.68 18.12
N GLN A 3 -23.41 -15.37 18.33
CA GLN A 3 -24.25 -14.71 17.34
C GLN A 3 -24.06 -13.19 17.42
N ASN A 4 -24.03 -12.53 16.25
CA ASN A 4 -23.98 -11.07 16.10
C ASN A 4 -22.73 -10.41 16.74
N GLU A 5 -22.71 -9.07 16.74
CA GLU A 5 -21.72 -8.19 17.36
C GLU A 5 -21.86 -8.10 18.89
N HIS A 6 -21.98 -9.25 19.56
CA HIS A 6 -22.19 -9.37 21.01
C HIS A 6 -21.11 -8.63 21.85
N ILE A 7 -19.85 -8.55 21.38
CA ILE A 7 -18.77 -7.80 22.04
C ILE A 7 -19.02 -6.29 21.97
N GLU A 8 -19.45 -5.79 20.82
CA GLU A 8 -19.75 -4.37 20.66
C GLU A 8 -20.99 -3.98 21.46
N LEU A 9 -22.02 -4.83 21.46
CA LEU A 9 -23.23 -4.67 22.29
C LEU A 9 -22.89 -4.64 23.78
N HIS A 10 -22.05 -5.56 24.26
CA HIS A 10 -21.58 -5.56 25.64
C HIS A 10 -20.84 -4.26 25.98
N ARG A 11 -19.97 -3.78 25.09
CA ARG A 11 -19.25 -2.51 25.28
C ARG A 11 -20.18 -1.29 25.29
N LYS A 12 -21.25 -1.30 24.49
CA LYS A 12 -22.27 -0.22 24.50
C LYS A 12 -23.09 -0.24 25.79
N ARG A 13 -23.45 -1.42 26.29
CA ARG A 13 -24.28 -1.60 27.51
C ARG A 13 -23.50 -1.38 28.81
N HIS A 14 -22.29 -1.93 28.90
CA HIS A 14 -21.50 -1.98 30.14
C HIS A 14 -20.20 -1.15 30.07
N GLY A 15 -19.94 -0.51 28.93
CA GLY A 15 -18.73 0.27 28.73
C GLY A 15 -17.48 -0.59 28.54
N ARG A 16 -16.32 0.08 28.67
CA ARG A 16 -15.01 -0.59 28.77
C ARG A 16 -14.59 -0.62 30.24
N ARG A 17 -13.57 -1.42 30.54
CA ARG A 17 -12.87 -1.33 31.83
C ARG A 17 -12.41 0.11 32.09
N PHE A 18 -12.53 0.56 33.33
CA PHE A 18 -12.16 1.93 33.74
C PHE A 18 -10.72 2.30 33.37
N ASP A 19 -9.78 1.35 33.47
CA ASP A 19 -8.35 1.52 33.18
C ASP A 19 -7.98 1.41 31.69
N HIS A 20 -8.94 1.20 30.79
CA HIS A 20 -8.68 0.89 29.38
C HIS A 20 -7.92 2.02 28.66
N TYR A 21 -8.44 3.25 28.75
CA TYR A 21 -7.87 4.39 28.04
C TYR A 21 -6.49 4.78 28.57
N GLU A 22 -6.27 4.70 29.89
CA GLU A 22 -4.96 4.93 30.49
C GLU A 22 -3.94 3.89 30.03
N LYS A 23 -4.32 2.61 30.03
CA LYS A 23 -3.44 1.53 29.54
C LYS A 23 -3.12 1.71 28.08
N GLN A 24 -4.09 2.11 27.26
CA GLN A 24 -3.88 2.40 25.84
C GLN A 24 -2.90 3.56 25.66
N LYS A 25 -3.12 4.70 26.32
CA LYS A 25 -2.21 5.86 26.29
C LYS A 25 -0.79 5.49 26.72
N LYS A 26 -0.64 4.78 27.85
CA LYS A 26 0.67 4.31 28.35
C LYS A 26 1.31 3.31 27.39
N LYS A 27 0.53 2.49 26.69
CA LYS A 27 1.05 1.57 25.66
C LYS A 27 1.58 2.37 24.48
N GLU A 28 0.79 3.28 23.92
CA GLU A 28 1.15 4.15 22.80
C GLU A 28 2.39 4.99 23.11
N GLY A 29 2.47 5.61 24.28
CA GLY A 29 3.65 6.36 24.72
C GLY A 29 4.92 5.51 24.86
N ARG A 30 4.80 4.22 25.17
CA ARG A 30 5.95 3.29 25.25
C ARG A 30 6.33 2.67 23.90
N LEU A 31 5.44 2.68 22.91
CA LEU A 31 5.71 2.12 21.58
C LEU A 31 7.02 2.61 20.95
N PRO A 32 7.38 3.91 20.93
CA PRO A 32 8.64 4.36 20.30
C PRO A 32 9.88 3.71 20.94
N HIS A 33 9.94 3.66 22.27
CA HIS A 33 11.05 3.01 22.99
C HIS A 33 11.09 1.50 22.73
N ILE A 34 9.92 0.84 22.71
CA ILE A 34 9.82 -0.59 22.42
C ILE A 34 10.28 -0.89 20.97
N LEU A 35 9.89 -0.06 20.00
CA LEU A 35 10.28 -0.23 18.60
C LEU A 35 11.78 -0.04 18.40
N SER A 36 12.38 0.95 19.08
CA SER A 36 13.83 1.16 19.08
C SER A 36 14.57 -0.03 19.69
N LYS A 37 14.13 -0.48 20.89
CA LYS A 37 14.71 -1.66 21.55
C LYS A 37 14.62 -2.91 20.68
N LYS A 38 13.49 -3.14 20.00
CA LYS A 38 13.32 -4.27 19.07
C LYS A 38 14.29 -4.20 17.90
N ALA A 39 14.49 -3.00 17.33
CA ALA A 39 15.43 -2.83 16.23
C ALA A 39 16.87 -3.19 16.63
N GLN A 40 17.28 -2.83 17.85
CA GLN A 40 18.62 -3.09 18.38
C GLN A 40 18.83 -4.54 18.84
N THR A 41 17.79 -5.20 19.34
CA THR A 41 17.90 -6.52 20.01
C THR A 41 17.60 -7.70 19.09
N LEU A 42 16.78 -7.52 18.04
CA LEU A 42 16.46 -8.60 17.10
C LEU A 42 17.71 -9.03 16.33
N ARG A 43 17.90 -10.35 16.19
CA ARG A 43 19.03 -10.96 15.47
C ARG A 43 18.55 -11.89 14.35
N GLY A 44 19.45 -12.17 13.41
CA GLY A 44 19.22 -13.12 12.32
C GLY A 44 18.05 -12.77 11.40
N ILE A 45 17.28 -13.78 10.99
CA ILE A 45 16.17 -13.63 10.03
C ILE A 45 15.09 -12.67 10.57
N LYS A 46 14.82 -12.69 11.88
CA LYS A 46 13.83 -11.81 12.50
C LYS A 46 14.18 -10.33 12.33
N ALA A 47 15.46 -9.98 12.44
CA ALA A 47 15.94 -8.61 12.21
C ALA A 47 15.75 -8.19 10.74
N LYS A 48 16.08 -9.07 9.79
CA LYS A 48 15.90 -8.82 8.35
C LYS A 48 14.44 -8.56 8.00
N LEU A 49 13.52 -9.40 8.49
CA LEU A 49 12.08 -9.23 8.29
C LEU A 49 11.55 -7.93 8.93
N TYR A 50 11.99 -7.62 10.14
CA TYR A 50 11.60 -6.39 10.84
C TYR A 50 12.04 -5.14 10.06
N ASN A 51 13.30 -5.10 9.60
CA ASN A 51 13.83 -3.96 8.84
C ASN A 51 13.10 -3.79 7.49
N LYS A 52 12.84 -4.89 6.77
CA LYS A 52 12.05 -4.86 5.53
C LYS A 52 10.65 -4.28 5.76
N ARG A 53 9.97 -4.73 6.83
CA ARG A 53 8.66 -4.19 7.20
C ARG A 53 8.73 -2.70 7.52
N ARG A 54 9.72 -2.25 8.31
CA ARG A 54 9.90 -0.83 8.65
C ARG A 54 10.21 0.05 7.44
N GLN A 55 10.98 -0.46 6.48
CA GLN A 55 11.24 0.25 5.23
C GLN A 55 9.96 0.45 4.42
N ASN A 56 9.15 -0.61 4.26
CA ASN A 56 7.88 -0.54 3.55
C ASN A 56 6.91 0.44 4.21
N GLU A 57 6.78 0.39 5.54
CA GLU A 57 5.96 1.33 6.32
C GLU A 57 6.41 2.80 6.09
N LYS A 58 7.73 3.07 6.10
CA LYS A 58 8.27 4.41 5.81
C LYS A 58 7.96 4.87 4.38
N ILE A 59 8.13 3.98 3.40
CA ILE A 59 7.85 4.30 2.00
C ILE A 59 6.36 4.62 1.82
N GLN A 60 5.48 3.80 2.40
CA GLN A 60 4.04 4.03 2.33
C GLN A 60 3.68 5.39 2.92
N MET A 61 4.19 5.70 4.13
CA MET A 61 3.92 6.99 4.77
C MET A 61 4.45 8.17 3.96
N LYS A 62 5.65 8.06 3.37
CA LYS A 62 6.19 9.11 2.50
C LYS A 62 5.30 9.33 1.27
N LYS A 63 4.83 8.25 0.63
CA LYS A 63 3.91 8.35 -0.52
C LYS A 63 2.57 8.97 -0.13
N THR A 64 2.01 8.63 1.04
CA THR A 64 0.75 9.20 1.49
C THR A 64 0.86 10.68 1.81
N ILE A 65 1.97 11.10 2.44
CA ILE A 65 2.24 12.52 2.72
C ILE A 65 2.40 13.28 1.40
N LYS A 66 3.24 12.78 0.49
CA LYS A 66 3.44 13.39 -0.83
C LYS A 66 2.12 13.52 -1.61
N SER A 67 1.30 12.47 -1.63
CA SER A 67 0.00 12.51 -2.30
C SER A 67 -0.96 13.51 -1.66
N HIS A 68 -0.84 13.77 -0.37
CA HIS A 68 -1.65 14.78 0.31
C HIS A 68 -1.18 16.20 -0.05
N GLU A 69 0.13 16.44 -0.01
CA GLU A 69 0.76 17.71 -0.39
C GLU A 69 0.47 18.07 -1.86
N GLU A 70 0.57 17.10 -2.77
CA GLU A 70 0.23 17.25 -4.20
C GLU A 70 -1.26 17.54 -4.45
N LYS A 71 -2.16 17.08 -3.56
CA LYS A 71 -3.60 17.38 -3.66
C LYS A 71 -3.92 18.80 -3.18
N GLU A 72 -3.21 19.29 -2.17
CA GLU A 72 -3.38 20.65 -1.65
C GLU A 72 -2.88 21.68 -2.66
N THR A 73 -1.77 21.38 -3.34
CA THR A 73 -1.19 22.21 -4.39
C THR A 73 -1.86 21.94 -5.74
N LYS A 74 -3.00 22.56 -6.01
CA LYS A 74 -3.64 22.52 -7.34
C LYS A 74 -2.82 23.30 -8.38
N GLN A 75 -1.68 22.75 -8.81
CA GLN A 75 -0.96 23.28 -9.97
C GLN A 75 -1.59 22.72 -11.26
N ARG A 76 -1.91 23.61 -12.21
CA ARG A 76 -2.22 23.20 -13.58
C ARG A 76 -0.96 22.58 -14.16
N GLN A 77 -1.02 21.30 -14.54
CA GLN A 77 0.06 20.68 -15.29
C GLN A 77 0.16 21.35 -16.66
N GLU A 78 1.31 21.96 -16.96
CA GLU A 78 1.63 22.38 -18.32
C GLU A 78 1.69 21.15 -19.22
N VAL A 79 1.10 21.27 -20.41
CA VAL A 79 0.98 20.15 -21.35
C VAL A 79 2.40 19.79 -21.82
N PRO A 80 2.88 18.55 -21.58
CA PRO A 80 4.21 18.17 -22.01
C PRO A 80 4.30 18.16 -23.55
N GLU A 81 5.44 18.62 -24.07
CA GLU A 81 5.75 18.73 -25.50
C GLU A 81 5.97 17.32 -26.10
N GLY A 82 4.86 16.63 -26.33
CA GLY A 82 4.80 15.24 -26.79
C GLY A 82 3.38 14.65 -26.78
N ALA A 83 2.36 15.53 -26.77
CA ALA A 83 0.96 15.16 -26.70
C ALA A 83 0.56 14.35 -27.94
N LEU A 84 0.29 13.06 -27.74
CA LEU A 84 -0.44 12.27 -28.72
C LEU A 84 -1.90 12.77 -28.76
N PRO A 85 -2.57 12.70 -29.92
CA PRO A 85 -4.00 12.95 -29.99
C PRO A 85 -4.77 12.11 -28.95
N ALA A 86 -5.85 12.65 -28.37
CA ALA A 86 -6.59 12.02 -27.28
C ALA A 86 -6.99 10.55 -27.57
N TYR A 87 -7.26 10.23 -28.83
CA TYR A 87 -7.61 8.89 -29.30
C TYR A 87 -6.43 7.87 -29.34
N LEU A 88 -5.20 8.31 -29.08
CA LEU A 88 -3.99 7.48 -29.02
C LEU A 88 -3.36 7.40 -27.61
N LEU A 89 -3.84 8.17 -26.63
CA LEU A 89 -3.25 8.27 -25.28
C LEU A 89 -3.40 6.98 -24.46
N ASP A 90 -4.57 6.33 -24.50
CA ASP A 90 -4.88 5.13 -23.72
C ASP A 90 -4.59 3.82 -24.47
N ARG A 91 -4.00 3.90 -25.66
CA ARG A 91 -3.56 2.70 -26.37
C ARG A 91 -2.28 2.21 -25.71
N GLU A 92 -2.40 1.25 -24.79
CA GLU A 92 -1.26 0.47 -24.34
C GLU A 92 -0.49 0.00 -25.58
N LYS A 93 0.81 0.28 -25.64
CA LYS A 93 1.68 -0.26 -26.70
C LYS A 93 1.53 -1.77 -26.65
N GLN A 94 0.71 -2.34 -27.56
CA GLN A 94 0.54 -3.78 -27.68
C GLN A 94 1.92 -4.41 -27.61
N SER A 95 2.14 -5.26 -26.61
CA SER A 95 3.45 -5.88 -26.42
C SER A 95 3.82 -6.56 -27.75
N ARG A 96 4.98 -6.19 -28.32
CA ARG A 96 5.46 -6.73 -29.61
C ARG A 96 5.39 -8.27 -29.66
N ALA A 97 5.45 -8.93 -28.50
CA ALA A 97 5.27 -10.36 -28.34
C ALA A 97 3.91 -10.90 -28.85
N LYS A 98 2.78 -10.21 -28.62
CA LYS A 98 1.46 -10.67 -29.12
C LYS A 98 1.38 -10.59 -30.64
N VAL A 99 1.96 -9.56 -31.26
CA VAL A 99 2.01 -9.38 -32.72
C VAL A 99 2.90 -10.45 -33.38
N LEU A 100 4.05 -10.76 -32.78
CA LEU A 100 4.94 -11.84 -33.25
C LEU A 100 4.30 -13.22 -33.13
N SER A 101 3.59 -13.51 -32.03
CA SER A 101 2.83 -14.75 -31.88
C SER A 101 1.76 -14.90 -32.96
N ASN A 102 1.01 -13.82 -33.24
CA ASN A 102 -0.07 -13.86 -34.23
C ASN A 102 0.46 -14.02 -35.66
N THR A 103 1.56 -13.35 -36.01
CA THR A 103 2.21 -13.51 -37.33
C THR A 103 2.77 -14.92 -37.54
N ILE A 104 3.35 -15.55 -36.52
CA ILE A 104 3.78 -16.96 -36.60
C ILE A 104 2.59 -17.91 -36.77
N LYS A 105 1.48 -17.66 -36.05
CA LYS A 105 0.25 -18.47 -36.18
C LYS A 105 -0.37 -18.35 -37.57
N GLN A 106 -0.39 -17.16 -38.15
CA GLN A 106 -0.84 -16.94 -39.53
C GLN A 106 0.05 -17.68 -40.53
N LYS A 107 1.39 -17.55 -40.44
CA LYS A 107 2.32 -18.30 -41.29
C LYS A 107 2.17 -19.83 -41.20
N ARG A 108 1.82 -20.36 -40.02
CA ARG A 108 1.55 -21.80 -39.86
C ARG A 108 0.22 -22.21 -40.48
N LYS A 109 -0.79 -21.34 -40.43
CA LYS A 109 -2.11 -21.58 -41.02
C LYS A 109 -2.10 -21.51 -42.54
N GLU A 110 -1.25 -20.66 -43.13
CA GLU A 110 -1.06 -20.57 -44.59
C GLU A 110 -0.22 -21.70 -45.17
N LYS A 111 0.52 -22.43 -44.33
CA LYS A 111 1.38 -23.56 -44.74
C LYS A 111 0.69 -24.93 -44.63
N ALA A 112 -0.48 -24.97 -44.01
CA ALA A 112 -1.37 -26.13 -43.93
C ALA A 112 -2.52 -25.94 -44.93
#